data_AF-A0A183LSG5-F1
#
_entry.id   AF-A0A183LSG5-F1
#
_cell.length_a   1.000
_cell.length_b   1.000
_cell.length_c   1.000
_cell.angle_alpha   90.00
_cell.angle_beta   90.00
_cell.angle_gamma   90.00
#
_symmetry.space_group_name_H-M   'P 1'
#
loop_
_entity.id
_entity.type
_entity.pdbx_description
1 polymer ?
#
loop_
_entity_poly.entity_id
_entity_poly.type
_entity_poly.pdbx_seq_one_letter_code
_entity_poly.pdbx_strand_id
1 'polypeptide(L)'
;MMSVDSKPYPFPNGLHLFGQLVIGPPGSGKTTYCAAMHDFLVKLGRKVAVINLDPANDSLPYPCAINMADLICLDEVMDYLGLGPNGGLIYCMEYLYTNRSWLANQLALLKQKDPKIYLIFDLPGQVELYTHHPCMRQLVCYLTNKPTNLKINTKDQLPLLSSIQSSSSLPLSKDDLPNSLDLHLTSVHLIDSHYCSDAGKFIACVLTSLSAMLQLSIPHVNILSKADLIEQYGELDFNLDFFTEVLDLQYLIDCLHKTTNNNDQLLFNSKYTRLNQAIIDLIQDRSIVQFLLLDIQDLSHIERVMRYVDRANGYVFGTNEQHNLQSLLHSASGVELAPDWIGMIQEKYMSKKNDDDDDNHNTDSNVQNDDEPHIDLFA
;
A
#
# COMPACT_ATOMS: atom_id res chain seq x y z
N MET A 1 -3.64 37.46 -28.25
CA MET A 1 -2.54 37.76 -27.32
C MET A 1 -3.13 38.49 -26.12
N MET A 2 -3.53 37.74 -25.08
CA MET A 2 -3.64 38.29 -23.73
C MET A 2 -2.39 37.81 -23.01
N SER A 3 -1.55 38.73 -22.56
CA SER A 3 -0.40 38.38 -21.71
C SER A 3 -0.97 37.83 -20.40
N VAL A 4 -0.76 36.54 -20.16
CA VAL A 4 -0.92 35.97 -18.83
C VAL A 4 0.26 36.51 -18.04
N ASP A 5 0.00 37.51 -17.18
CA ASP A 5 0.99 37.96 -16.20
C ASP A 5 1.44 36.74 -15.39
N SER A 6 2.65 36.24 -15.65
CA SER A 6 3.22 35.10 -14.93
C SER A 6 3.62 35.55 -13.52
N LYS A 7 2.65 35.53 -12.61
CA LYS A 7 2.93 35.74 -11.18
C LYS A 7 3.90 34.64 -10.73
N PRO A 8 4.97 34.98 -9.98
CA PRO A 8 5.93 34.01 -9.48
C PRO A 8 5.24 32.98 -8.58
N TYR A 9 5.82 31.78 -8.50
CA TYR A 9 5.27 30.69 -7.69
C TYR A 9 5.10 31.16 -6.23
N PRO A 10 3.88 31.01 -5.65
CA PRO A 10 3.53 31.71 -4.42
C PRO A 10 4.23 31.17 -3.16
N PHE A 11 4.91 30.02 -3.25
CA PHE A 11 5.57 29.35 -2.11
C PHE A 11 7.04 29.04 -2.42
N PRO A 12 7.94 30.05 -2.38
CA PRO A 12 9.35 29.87 -2.74
C PRO A 12 10.12 28.93 -1.79
N ASN A 13 9.63 28.73 -0.56
CA ASN A 13 10.25 27.85 0.43
C ASN A 13 9.67 26.42 0.42
N GLY A 14 8.76 26.10 -0.50
CA GLY A 14 8.05 24.83 -0.54
C GLY A 14 6.65 24.90 0.08
N LEU A 15 5.88 23.83 -0.11
CA LEU A 15 4.50 23.72 0.34
C LEU A 15 4.40 23.20 1.77
N HIS A 16 5.33 22.38 2.28
CA HIS A 16 5.31 21.84 3.64
C HIS A 16 3.94 21.23 4.04
N LEU A 17 3.24 20.62 3.09
CA LEU A 17 1.98 19.90 3.37
C LEU A 17 2.30 18.46 3.70
N PHE A 18 1.43 17.84 4.49
CA PHE A 18 1.50 16.43 4.85
C PHE A 18 0.58 15.60 3.97
N GLY A 19 0.96 14.35 3.75
CA GLY A 19 0.12 13.44 3.00
C GLY A 19 0.63 12.02 2.91
N GLN A 20 -0.07 11.25 2.09
CA GLN A 20 0.22 9.86 1.81
C GLN A 20 0.22 9.57 0.31
N LEU A 21 1.19 8.78 -0.13
CA LEU A 21 1.30 8.24 -1.49
C LEU A 21 0.80 6.79 -1.47
N VAL A 22 -0.38 6.57 -2.04
CA VAL A 22 -1.03 5.25 -2.03
C VAL A 22 -0.54 4.44 -3.23
N ILE A 23 0.24 3.39 -2.97
CA ILE A 23 0.83 2.51 -3.97
C ILE A 23 0.42 1.05 -3.74
N GLY A 24 0.65 0.21 -4.75
CA GLY A 24 0.39 -1.22 -4.67
C GLY A 24 -0.09 -1.80 -5.99
N PRO A 25 -0.02 -3.14 -6.15
CA PRO A 25 -0.39 -3.83 -7.38
C PRO A 25 -1.86 -3.57 -7.79
N PRO A 26 -2.23 -3.90 -9.04
CA PRO A 26 -3.62 -3.82 -9.47
C PRO A 26 -4.49 -4.71 -8.60
N GLY A 27 -5.70 -4.24 -8.27
CA GLY A 27 -6.65 -5.00 -7.44
C GLY A 27 -6.38 -4.99 -5.94
N SER A 28 -5.29 -4.40 -5.44
CA SER A 28 -5.02 -4.31 -3.99
C SER A 28 -5.94 -3.37 -3.21
N GLY A 29 -6.82 -2.63 -3.90
CA GLY A 29 -7.81 -1.77 -3.25
C GLY A 29 -7.36 -0.33 -2.96
N LYS A 30 -6.37 0.20 -3.69
CA LYS A 30 -5.87 1.59 -3.56
C LYS A 30 -6.97 2.65 -3.57
N THR A 31 -7.76 2.70 -4.64
CA THR A 31 -8.85 3.68 -4.79
C THR A 31 -9.92 3.51 -3.71
N THR A 32 -10.23 2.27 -3.31
CA THR A 32 -11.15 1.98 -2.20
C THR A 32 -10.61 2.50 -0.87
N TYR A 33 -9.31 2.30 -0.62
CA TYR A 33 -8.63 2.84 0.55
C TYR A 33 -8.62 4.36 0.57
N CYS A 34 -8.34 5.01 -0.57
CA CYS A 34 -8.39 6.47 -0.71
C CYS A 34 -9.77 7.02 -0.35
N ALA A 35 -10.85 6.36 -0.81
CA ALA A 35 -12.22 6.75 -0.49
C ALA A 35 -12.52 6.64 1.01
N ALA A 36 -12.25 5.47 1.60
CA ALA A 36 -12.55 5.22 3.01
C ALA A 36 -11.71 6.10 3.93
N MET A 37 -10.42 6.28 3.63
CA MET A 37 -9.53 7.14 4.41
C MET A 37 -9.93 8.61 4.30
N HIS A 38 -10.31 9.08 3.10
CA HIS A 38 -10.88 10.42 2.92
C HIS A 38 -12.10 10.63 3.83
N ASP A 39 -13.08 9.73 3.75
CA ASP A 39 -14.32 9.85 4.52
C ASP A 39 -14.07 9.79 6.03
N PHE A 40 -13.16 8.93 6.46
CA PHE A 40 -12.75 8.81 7.84
C PHE A 40 -12.10 10.10 8.36
N LEU A 41 -11.12 10.64 7.64
CA LEU A 41 -10.44 11.88 8.03
C LEU A 41 -11.38 13.10 8.02
N VAL A 42 -12.30 13.18 7.05
CA VAL A 42 -13.33 14.24 7.00
C VAL A 42 -14.29 14.14 8.19
N LYS A 43 -14.70 12.93 8.58
CA LYS A 43 -15.52 12.70 9.80
C LYS A 43 -14.79 13.11 11.08
N LEU A 44 -13.46 12.96 11.11
CA LEU A 44 -12.62 13.48 12.20
C LEU A 44 -12.42 15.01 12.16
N GLY A 45 -12.98 15.70 11.16
CA GLY A 45 -12.91 17.15 11.01
C GLY A 45 -11.64 17.65 10.28
N ARG A 46 -10.84 16.77 9.69
CA ARG A 46 -9.65 17.16 8.92
C ARG A 46 -10.04 17.63 7.52
N LYS A 47 -9.28 18.61 7.00
CA LYS A 47 -9.37 19.04 5.60
C LYS A 47 -8.50 18.13 4.75
N VAL A 48 -9.09 17.43 3.80
CA VAL A 48 -8.41 16.45 2.96
C VAL A 48 -8.67 16.75 1.49
N ALA A 49 -7.64 16.60 0.66
CA ALA A 49 -7.75 16.58 -0.78
C ALA A 49 -7.23 15.25 -1.31
N VAL A 50 -8.01 14.60 -2.17
CA VAL A 50 -7.58 13.41 -2.92
C VAL A 50 -7.09 13.86 -4.30
N ILE A 51 -5.91 13.40 -4.68
CA ILE A 51 -5.24 13.66 -5.96
C ILE A 51 -5.17 12.33 -6.71
N ASN A 52 -5.93 12.21 -7.77
CA ASN A 52 -5.86 11.03 -8.64
C ASN A 52 -4.75 11.22 -9.67
N LEU A 53 -3.72 10.37 -9.62
CA LEU A 53 -2.66 10.27 -10.62
C LEU A 53 -2.71 8.94 -11.38
N ASP A 54 -3.80 8.17 -11.27
CA ASP A 54 -4.04 7.02 -12.13
C ASP A 54 -4.76 7.48 -13.42
N PRO A 55 -4.09 7.46 -14.59
CA PRO A 55 -4.67 7.90 -15.85
C PRO A 55 -5.68 6.90 -16.44
N ALA A 56 -5.82 5.71 -15.85
CA ALA A 56 -6.72 4.65 -16.30
C ALA A 56 -8.01 4.53 -15.45
N ASN A 57 -8.20 5.42 -14.47
CA ASN A 57 -9.31 5.33 -13.53
C ASN A 57 -10.42 6.34 -13.85
N ASP A 58 -11.49 5.87 -14.49
CA ASP A 58 -12.58 6.71 -14.96
C ASP A 58 -13.70 6.91 -13.93
N SER A 59 -13.78 6.05 -12.91
CA SER A 59 -14.87 6.02 -11.94
C SER A 59 -14.35 6.20 -10.52
N LEU A 60 -14.13 7.46 -10.13
CA LEU A 60 -13.63 7.83 -8.80
C LEU A 60 -14.76 7.79 -7.75
N PRO A 61 -14.65 6.99 -6.68
CA PRO A 61 -15.66 6.89 -5.62
C PRO A 61 -15.56 8.01 -4.57
N TYR A 62 -14.78 9.06 -4.83
CA TYR A 62 -14.48 10.15 -3.90
C TYR A 62 -14.44 11.51 -4.61
N PRO A 63 -14.60 12.64 -3.88
CA PRO A 63 -14.40 13.97 -4.46
C PRO A 63 -12.91 14.19 -4.79
N CYS A 64 -12.58 14.11 -6.07
CA CYS A 64 -11.22 14.31 -6.56
C CYS A 64 -10.90 15.81 -6.66
N ALA A 65 -9.89 16.27 -5.93
CA ALA A 65 -9.47 17.67 -5.92
C ALA A 65 -8.58 18.02 -7.13
N ILE A 66 -7.75 17.07 -7.56
CA ILE A 66 -6.85 17.19 -8.72
C ILE A 66 -6.88 15.85 -9.45
N ASN A 67 -7.27 15.85 -10.72
CA ASN A 67 -7.29 14.63 -11.53
C ASN A 67 -6.28 14.73 -12.67
N MET A 68 -5.38 13.75 -12.79
CA MET A 68 -4.41 13.68 -13.89
C MET A 68 -5.08 13.59 -15.27
N ALA A 69 -6.31 13.08 -15.36
CA ALA A 69 -7.09 13.08 -16.60
C ALA A 69 -7.30 14.50 -17.18
N ASP A 70 -7.27 15.56 -16.36
CA ASP A 70 -7.34 16.95 -16.82
C ASP A 70 -6.07 17.41 -17.56
N LEU A 71 -4.96 16.67 -17.39
CA LEU A 71 -3.68 16.91 -18.06
C LEU A 71 -3.47 15.96 -19.23
N ILE A 72 -3.71 14.66 -19.02
CA ILE A 72 -3.49 13.60 -20.00
C ILE A 72 -4.35 12.36 -19.68
N CYS A 73 -5.05 11.83 -20.67
CA CYS A 73 -5.86 10.62 -20.57
C CYS A 73 -5.17 9.43 -21.25
N LEU A 74 -5.26 8.24 -20.65
CA LEU A 74 -4.62 7.04 -21.20
C LEU A 74 -5.16 6.65 -22.58
N ASP A 75 -6.47 6.70 -22.77
CA ASP A 75 -7.12 6.29 -24.02
C ASP A 75 -6.66 7.16 -25.21
N GLU A 76 -6.60 8.48 -25.01
CA GLU A 76 -6.12 9.43 -26.03
C GLU A 76 -4.67 9.16 -26.42
N VAL A 77 -3.83 8.78 -25.45
CA VAL A 77 -2.42 8.45 -25.68
C VAL A 77 -2.29 7.15 -26.46
N MET A 78 -3.06 6.12 -26.08
CA MET A 78 -3.06 4.83 -26.77
C MET A 78 -3.48 4.98 -28.23
N ASP A 79 -4.55 5.75 -28.49
CA ASP A 79 -5.05 6.00 -29.84
C ASP A 79 -4.08 6.84 -30.68
N TYR A 80 -3.53 7.92 -30.10
CA TYR A 80 -2.67 8.85 -30.83
C TYR A 80 -1.27 8.27 -31.13
N LEU A 81 -0.68 7.52 -30.20
CA LEU A 81 0.67 6.97 -30.33
C LEU A 81 0.71 5.50 -30.77
N GLY A 82 -0.44 4.84 -30.86
CA GLY A 82 -0.52 3.40 -31.16
C GLY A 82 0.14 2.53 -30.10
N LEU A 83 0.15 2.99 -28.83
CA LEU A 83 0.77 2.27 -27.71
C LEU A 83 -0.22 1.31 -27.07
N GLY A 84 0.28 0.18 -26.56
CA GLY A 84 -0.50 -0.68 -25.67
C GLY A 84 -0.71 -0.04 -24.27
N PRO A 85 -1.62 -0.58 -23.44
CA PRO A 85 -2.00 0.01 -22.15
C PRO A 85 -0.82 0.33 -21.22
N ASN A 86 0.14 -0.59 -21.09
CA ASN A 86 1.31 -0.39 -20.23
C ASN A 86 2.26 0.69 -20.79
N GLY A 87 2.43 0.74 -22.11
CA GLY A 87 3.26 1.76 -22.77
C GLY A 87 2.63 3.14 -22.68
N GLY A 88 1.31 3.23 -22.88
CA GLY A 88 0.53 4.45 -22.70
C GLY A 88 0.60 4.95 -21.25
N LEU A 89 0.48 4.06 -20.27
CA LEU A 89 0.54 4.44 -18.86
C LEU A 89 1.90 4.99 -18.46
N ILE A 90 3.00 4.35 -18.90
CA ILE A 90 4.35 4.89 -18.68
C ILE A 90 4.45 6.27 -19.31
N TYR A 91 4.02 6.44 -20.56
CA TYR A 91 4.03 7.74 -21.25
C TYR A 91 3.24 8.81 -20.47
N CYS A 92 2.06 8.50 -19.95
CA CYS A 92 1.27 9.41 -19.12
C CYS A 92 2.08 9.88 -17.90
N MET A 93 2.76 8.97 -17.22
CA MET A 93 3.61 9.31 -16.07
C MET A 93 4.81 10.18 -16.47
N GLU A 94 5.47 9.87 -17.59
CA GLU A 94 6.57 10.69 -18.13
C GLU A 94 6.11 12.10 -18.49
N TYR A 95 4.93 12.21 -19.07
CA TYR A 95 4.30 13.47 -19.43
C TYR A 95 3.93 14.29 -18.20
N LEU A 96 3.38 13.67 -17.16
CA LEU A 96 3.12 14.32 -15.87
C LEU A 96 4.40 14.87 -15.24
N TYR A 97 5.50 14.10 -15.25
CA TYR A 97 6.77 14.56 -14.69
C TYR A 97 7.38 15.72 -15.50
N THR A 98 7.26 15.65 -16.84
CA THR A 98 7.70 16.73 -17.73
C THR A 98 6.90 18.01 -17.47
N ASN A 99 5.60 17.87 -17.23
CA ASN A 99 4.67 18.97 -16.92
C ASN A 99 4.40 19.14 -15.41
N ARG A 100 5.36 18.76 -14.54
CA ARG A 100 5.20 18.80 -13.07
C ARG A 100 4.84 20.18 -12.51
N SER A 101 5.12 21.26 -13.24
CA SER A 101 4.67 22.62 -12.93
C SER A 101 3.14 22.72 -12.83
N TRP A 102 2.40 21.98 -13.66
CA TRP A 102 0.95 21.88 -13.57
C TRP A 102 0.51 21.35 -12.19
N LEU A 103 1.09 20.22 -11.76
CA LEU A 103 0.77 19.61 -10.46
C LEU A 103 1.15 20.55 -9.30
N ALA A 104 2.33 21.17 -9.38
CA ALA A 104 2.79 22.15 -8.39
C ALA A 104 1.82 23.33 -8.25
N ASN A 105 1.35 23.88 -9.37
CA ASN A 105 0.39 24.99 -9.37
C ASN A 105 -0.95 24.59 -8.76
N GLN A 106 -1.46 23.39 -9.08
CA GLN A 106 -2.70 22.88 -8.49
C GLN A 106 -2.57 22.69 -6.97
N LEU A 107 -1.47 22.10 -6.51
CA LEU A 107 -1.20 21.93 -5.08
C LEU A 107 -1.03 23.28 -4.35
N ALA A 108 -0.42 24.27 -5.00
CA ALA A 108 -0.33 25.63 -4.47
C ALA A 108 -1.71 26.28 -4.28
N LEU A 109 -2.63 26.10 -5.24
CA LEU A 109 -4.02 26.58 -5.12
C LEU A 109 -4.74 25.93 -3.94
N LEU A 110 -4.55 24.64 -3.71
CA LEU A 110 -5.10 23.94 -2.55
C LEU A 110 -4.54 24.51 -1.24
N LYS A 111 -3.22 24.71 -1.14
CA LYS A 111 -2.58 25.32 0.03
C LYS A 111 -3.08 26.74 0.32
N GLN A 112 -3.34 27.53 -0.72
CA GLN A 112 -3.88 28.88 -0.57
C GLN A 112 -5.30 28.88 0.01
N LYS A 113 -6.14 27.92 -0.39
CA LYS A 113 -7.50 27.74 0.17
C LYS A 113 -7.44 27.25 1.61
N ASP A 114 -6.66 26.21 1.86
CA ASP A 114 -6.55 25.55 3.16
C ASP A 114 -5.06 25.31 3.50
N PRO A 115 -4.44 26.15 4.34
CA PRO A 115 -3.01 26.06 4.65
C PRO A 115 -2.57 24.76 5.34
N LYS A 116 -3.52 24.01 5.91
CA LYS A 116 -3.33 22.75 6.65
C LYS A 116 -3.95 21.54 5.93
N ILE A 117 -4.26 21.64 4.65
CA ILE A 117 -4.89 20.55 3.90
C ILE A 117 -3.99 19.31 3.88
N TYR A 118 -4.57 18.15 4.16
CA TYR A 118 -3.92 16.86 4.07
C TYR A 118 -4.10 16.27 2.67
N LEU A 119 -3.04 15.68 2.11
CA LEU A 119 -3.02 15.18 0.73
C LEU A 119 -3.08 13.65 0.69
N ILE A 120 -3.97 13.08 -0.11
CA ILE A 120 -3.98 11.64 -0.44
C ILE A 120 -3.73 11.52 -1.94
N PHE A 121 -2.62 10.90 -2.34
CA PHE A 121 -2.32 10.64 -3.75
C PHE A 121 -2.70 9.20 -4.10
N ASP A 122 -3.66 9.02 -4.99
CA ASP A 122 -4.00 7.72 -5.59
C ASP A 122 -3.13 7.50 -6.83
N LEU A 123 -2.24 6.51 -6.79
CA LEU A 123 -1.25 6.27 -7.85
C LEU A 123 -1.63 5.02 -8.69
N PRO A 124 -1.15 4.92 -9.95
CA PRO A 124 -1.50 3.82 -10.84
C PRO A 124 -1.16 2.44 -10.28
N GLY A 125 -1.90 1.41 -10.68
CA GLY A 125 -1.69 0.06 -10.15
C GLY A 125 -0.44 -0.68 -10.62
N GLN A 126 0.24 -0.24 -11.67
CA GLN A 126 1.33 -1.01 -12.27
C GLN A 126 2.59 -1.03 -11.39
N VAL A 127 3.05 -2.22 -11.02
CA VAL A 127 4.15 -2.42 -10.05
C VAL A 127 5.48 -1.93 -10.61
N GLU A 128 5.68 -2.06 -11.93
CA GLU A 128 6.90 -1.69 -12.64
C GLU A 128 7.25 -0.19 -12.49
N LEU A 129 6.24 0.65 -12.25
CA LEU A 129 6.43 2.07 -11.96
C LEU A 129 7.20 2.30 -10.66
N TYR A 130 7.01 1.42 -9.68
CA TYR A 130 7.59 1.52 -8.33
C TYR A 130 8.85 0.68 -8.16
N THR A 131 9.13 -0.27 -9.06
CA THR A 131 10.25 -1.21 -8.94
C THR A 131 11.35 -1.07 -10.00
N HIS A 132 11.05 -0.51 -11.18
CA HIS A 132 12.05 -0.40 -12.26
C HIS A 132 12.08 0.97 -12.93
N HIS A 133 10.92 1.62 -13.11
CA HIS A 133 10.85 2.83 -13.90
C HIS A 133 11.30 4.08 -13.09
N PRO A 134 12.24 4.90 -13.61
CA PRO A 134 12.79 6.03 -12.86
C PRO A 134 11.78 7.17 -12.63
N CYS A 135 10.72 7.25 -13.42
CA CYS A 135 9.76 8.37 -13.40
C CYS A 135 9.12 8.58 -12.01
N MET A 136 8.65 7.52 -11.34
CA MET A 136 8.04 7.68 -10.01
C MET A 136 9.04 8.16 -8.97
N ARG A 137 10.27 7.64 -9.00
CA ARG A 137 11.34 8.11 -8.13
C ARG A 137 11.63 9.60 -8.36
N GLN A 138 11.72 10.02 -9.62
CA GLN A 138 11.94 11.43 -9.97
C GLN A 138 10.79 12.32 -9.49
N LEU A 139 9.54 11.87 -9.65
CA LEU A 139 8.36 12.58 -9.17
C LEU A 139 8.36 12.70 -7.64
N VAL A 140 8.59 11.61 -6.91
CA VAL A 140 8.64 11.62 -5.45
C VAL A 140 9.77 12.51 -4.92
N CYS A 141 10.94 12.50 -5.55
CA CYS A 141 12.04 13.41 -5.18
C CYS A 141 11.68 14.88 -5.42
N TYR A 142 11.00 15.18 -6.52
CA TYR A 142 10.46 16.53 -6.77
C TYR A 142 9.43 16.93 -5.69
N LEU A 143 8.53 16.02 -5.32
CA LEU A 143 7.51 16.29 -4.31
C LEU A 143 8.11 16.49 -2.91
N THR A 144 9.10 15.69 -2.50
CA THR A 144 9.56 15.59 -1.10
C THR A 144 10.91 16.24 -0.79
N ASN A 145 11.61 16.79 -1.80
CA ASN A 145 12.92 17.43 -1.64
C ASN A 145 14.02 16.49 -1.07
N LYS A 146 13.88 15.17 -1.22
CA LYS A 146 14.87 14.20 -0.76
C LYS A 146 15.90 13.88 -1.85
N PRO A 147 17.21 13.85 -1.53
CA PRO A 147 18.24 13.49 -2.49
C PRO A 147 18.09 12.02 -2.90
N THR A 148 18.10 11.75 -4.20
CA THR A 148 18.21 10.38 -4.72
C THR A 148 19.60 9.82 -4.38
N ASN A 149 19.69 8.76 -3.58
CA ASN A 149 20.94 8.04 -3.30
C ASN A 149 21.53 7.32 -4.53
N LEU A 150 20.81 7.31 -5.65
CA LEU A 150 21.25 6.74 -6.92
C LEU A 150 21.60 7.89 -7.86
N LYS A 151 22.89 7.97 -8.25
CA LYS A 151 23.37 8.91 -9.28
C LYS A 151 22.49 8.73 -10.52
N ILE A 152 21.64 9.71 -10.82
CA ILE A 152 20.87 9.75 -12.07
C ILE A 152 21.92 9.88 -13.17
N ASN A 153 22.15 8.79 -13.90
CA ASN A 153 23.07 8.83 -15.03
C ASN A 153 22.35 9.65 -16.10
N THR A 154 23.01 10.61 -16.73
CA THR A 154 22.42 11.54 -17.71
C THR A 154 21.86 10.87 -18.98
N LYS A 155 21.94 9.53 -19.06
CA LYS A 155 21.30 8.68 -20.07
C LYS A 155 19.92 8.13 -19.66
N ASP A 156 19.51 8.29 -18.40
CA ASP A 156 18.14 8.02 -17.92
C ASP A 156 17.19 9.20 -18.25
N GLN A 157 17.32 9.77 -19.45
CA GLN A 157 16.30 10.65 -20.00
C GLN A 157 15.04 9.81 -20.21
N LEU A 158 13.87 10.35 -19.84
CA LEU A 158 12.54 9.74 -20.04
C LEU A 158 12.47 9.12 -21.46
N PRO A 159 12.65 7.79 -21.58
CA PRO A 159 13.07 7.19 -22.84
C PRO A 159 11.99 7.26 -23.92
N LEU A 160 10.70 7.28 -23.54
CA LEU A 160 9.62 7.37 -24.52
C LEU A 160 9.49 8.80 -25.06
N LEU A 161 9.55 9.82 -24.20
CA LEU A 161 9.40 11.21 -24.63
C LEU A 161 10.55 11.68 -25.54
N SER A 162 11.79 11.26 -25.26
CA SER A 162 12.96 11.65 -26.06
C SER A 162 12.94 11.13 -27.50
N SER A 163 12.23 10.02 -27.74
CA SER A 163 12.09 9.42 -29.08
C SER A 163 11.03 10.11 -29.95
N ILE A 164 10.10 10.84 -29.34
CA ILE A 164 8.95 11.48 -30.02
C ILE A 164 9.20 12.97 -30.28
N GLN A 165 10.08 13.62 -29.50
CA GLN A 165 10.42 15.03 -29.64
C GLN A 165 11.45 15.29 -30.78
N SER A 166 11.01 15.14 -32.03
CA SER A 166 11.74 15.69 -33.21
C SER A 166 11.00 16.84 -33.89
N SER A 167 9.83 17.26 -33.39
CA SER A 167 9.14 18.45 -33.89
C SER A 167 8.28 19.09 -32.80
N SER A 168 8.23 20.43 -32.79
CA SER A 168 7.53 21.32 -31.83
C SER A 168 8.07 21.37 -30.40
N SER A 169 9.19 22.08 -30.22
CA SER A 169 9.51 22.71 -28.94
C SER A 169 8.63 23.96 -28.75
N LEU A 170 7.53 23.84 -28.01
CA LEU A 170 6.92 25.02 -27.38
C LEU A 170 7.90 25.55 -26.33
N PRO A 171 8.25 26.84 -26.32
CA PRO A 171 9.13 27.39 -25.29
C PRO A 171 8.31 27.49 -24.00
N LEU A 172 8.41 26.48 -23.13
CA LEU A 172 7.99 26.67 -21.75
C LEU A 172 8.86 27.76 -21.13
N SER A 173 8.23 28.83 -20.68
CA SER A 173 8.85 29.87 -19.87
C SER A 173 9.56 29.21 -18.70
N LYS A 174 10.84 29.53 -18.51
CA LYS A 174 11.56 29.26 -17.27
C LYS A 174 11.02 30.20 -16.19
N ASP A 175 9.77 30.01 -15.78
CA ASP A 175 9.21 30.71 -14.62
C ASP A 175 9.74 30.05 -13.34
N ASP A 176 9.92 30.85 -12.30
CA ASP A 176 10.52 30.58 -10.98
C ASP A 176 9.85 29.44 -10.18
N LEU A 177 9.78 28.23 -10.73
CA LEU A 177 9.27 27.05 -10.05
C LEU A 177 10.37 26.49 -9.13
N PRO A 178 10.07 26.19 -7.86
CA PRO A 178 11.06 25.61 -6.97
C PRO A 178 11.48 24.23 -7.49
N ASN A 179 12.76 23.88 -7.26
CA ASN A 179 13.32 22.58 -7.63
C ASN A 179 12.64 21.40 -6.92
N SER A 180 11.87 21.68 -5.86
CA SER A 180 11.09 20.71 -5.09
C SER A 180 9.90 21.40 -4.40
N LEU A 181 8.90 20.61 -3.99
CA LEU A 181 7.72 21.11 -3.29
C LEU A 181 7.79 20.94 -1.76
N ASP A 182 8.82 20.27 -1.24
CA ASP A 182 9.06 20.04 0.19
C ASP A 182 7.82 19.50 0.94
N LEU A 183 7.18 18.48 0.36
CA LEU A 183 6.05 17.77 0.96
C LEU A 183 6.53 16.69 1.94
N HIS A 184 5.81 16.55 3.05
CA HIS A 184 6.00 15.49 4.03
C HIS A 184 5.11 14.30 3.69
N LEU A 185 5.65 13.37 2.90
CA LEU A 185 4.90 12.22 2.38
C LEU A 185 5.40 10.90 2.96
N THR A 186 4.45 10.01 3.24
CA THR A 186 4.66 8.59 3.55
C THR A 186 4.03 7.75 2.46
N SER A 187 4.70 6.68 2.04
CA SER A 187 4.11 5.69 1.14
C SER A 187 3.21 4.74 1.91
N VAL A 188 1.96 4.60 1.49
CA VAL A 188 1.05 3.55 1.95
C VAL A 188 1.05 2.46 0.89
N HIS A 189 1.66 1.31 1.19
CA HIS A 189 1.80 0.21 0.26
C HIS A 189 0.76 -0.87 0.54
N LEU A 190 -0.29 -0.92 -0.28
CA LEU A 190 -1.37 -1.90 -0.14
C LEU A 190 -1.08 -3.16 -0.96
N ILE A 191 -1.17 -4.30 -0.31
CA ILE A 191 -1.02 -5.62 -0.91
C ILE A 191 -2.24 -6.44 -0.54
N ASP A 192 -2.78 -7.18 -1.50
CA ASP A 192 -3.95 -8.04 -1.29
C ASP A 192 -3.60 -9.17 -0.30
N SER A 193 -4.46 -9.41 0.69
CA SER A 193 -4.31 -10.50 1.64
C SER A 193 -4.25 -11.88 0.98
N HIS A 194 -4.77 -12.04 -0.24
CA HIS A 194 -4.64 -13.28 -1.01
C HIS A 194 -3.17 -13.72 -1.23
N TYR A 195 -2.21 -12.78 -1.24
CA TYR A 195 -0.78 -13.13 -1.37
C TYR A 195 -0.21 -13.81 -0.13
N CYS A 196 -0.91 -13.79 1.00
CA CYS A 196 -0.56 -14.54 2.21
C CYS A 196 -1.02 -16.01 2.16
N SER A 197 -1.71 -16.45 1.09
CA SER A 197 -2.18 -17.83 0.96
C SER A 197 -1.06 -18.87 0.76
N ASP A 198 0.13 -18.42 0.34
CA ASP A 198 1.24 -19.30 -0.03
C ASP A 198 2.58 -18.63 0.34
N ALA A 199 3.53 -19.42 0.84
CA ALA A 199 4.85 -18.97 1.24
C ALA A 199 5.59 -18.22 0.12
N GLY A 200 5.56 -18.76 -1.10
CA GLY A 200 6.24 -18.20 -2.26
C GLY A 200 5.63 -16.87 -2.70
N LYS A 201 4.30 -16.78 -2.74
CA LYS A 201 3.58 -15.52 -3.00
C LYS A 201 3.92 -14.45 -1.96
N PHE A 202 3.95 -14.83 -0.69
CA PHE A 202 4.27 -13.91 0.39
C PHE A 202 5.70 -13.38 0.28
N ILE A 203 6.68 -14.25 0.00
CA ILE A 203 8.08 -13.84 -0.20
C ILE A 203 8.19 -12.87 -1.40
N ALA A 204 7.51 -13.15 -2.51
CA ALA A 204 7.50 -12.25 -3.67
C ALA A 204 6.92 -10.86 -3.32
N CYS A 205 5.87 -10.83 -2.51
CA CYS A 205 5.25 -9.62 -1.97
C CYS A 205 6.24 -8.81 -1.09
N VAL A 206 6.95 -9.48 -0.17
CA VAL A 206 7.96 -8.85 0.69
C VAL A 206 9.10 -8.24 -0.15
N LEU A 207 9.63 -8.99 -1.12
CA LEU A 207 10.69 -8.50 -2.01
C LEU A 207 10.23 -7.32 -2.87
N THR A 208 8.99 -7.36 -3.37
CA THR A 208 8.40 -6.25 -4.12
C THR A 208 8.28 -4.99 -3.24
N SER A 209 7.86 -5.17 -1.99
CA SER A 209 7.78 -4.08 -1.00
C SER A 209 9.15 -3.47 -0.71
N LEU A 210 10.16 -4.30 -0.47
CA LEU A 210 11.55 -3.86 -0.27
C LEU A 210 12.07 -3.10 -1.48
N SER A 211 11.79 -3.59 -2.70
CA SER A 211 12.19 -2.90 -3.93
C SER A 211 11.56 -1.52 -4.04
N ALA A 212 10.25 -1.41 -3.77
CA ALA A 212 9.55 -0.12 -3.78
C ALA A 212 10.08 0.85 -2.72
N MET A 213 10.38 0.36 -1.50
CA MET A 213 10.98 1.18 -0.43
C MET A 213 12.33 1.77 -0.84
N LEU A 214 13.21 0.94 -1.43
CA LEU A 214 14.51 1.39 -1.90
C LEU A 214 14.37 2.41 -3.03
N GLN A 215 13.43 2.18 -3.95
CA GLN A 215 13.23 3.05 -5.11
C GLN A 215 12.64 4.41 -4.76
N LEU A 216 11.62 4.45 -3.89
CA LEU A 216 10.94 5.69 -3.52
C LEU A 216 11.67 6.46 -2.41
N SER A 217 12.47 5.77 -1.58
CA SER A 217 13.32 6.39 -0.55
C SER A 217 12.56 7.34 0.42
N ILE A 218 11.29 7.05 0.67
CA ILE A 218 10.43 7.71 1.67
C ILE A 218 10.06 6.71 2.77
N PRO A 219 9.47 7.13 3.90
CA PRO A 219 8.90 6.20 4.88
C PRO A 219 7.77 5.39 4.23
N HIS A 220 7.67 4.09 4.55
CA HIS A 220 6.62 3.21 4.06
C HIS A 220 5.82 2.63 5.23
N VAL A 221 4.50 2.54 5.05
CA VAL A 221 3.58 1.74 5.87
C VAL A 221 3.02 0.68 4.94
N ASN A 222 3.37 -0.60 5.15
CA ASN A 222 2.83 -1.70 4.35
C ASN A 222 1.56 -2.23 4.98
N ILE A 223 0.57 -2.52 4.14
CA ILE A 223 -0.77 -2.90 4.54
C ILE A 223 -1.18 -4.14 3.75
N LEU A 224 -1.69 -5.13 4.47
CA LEU A 224 -2.45 -6.24 3.90
C LEU A 224 -3.92 -5.83 3.85
N SER A 225 -4.41 -5.53 2.66
CA SER A 225 -5.79 -5.15 2.41
C SER A 225 -6.70 -6.37 2.30
N LYS A 226 -8.02 -6.14 2.39
CA LYS A 226 -9.04 -7.19 2.30
C LYS A 226 -8.83 -8.27 3.36
N ALA A 227 -8.50 -7.86 4.58
CA ALA A 227 -8.25 -8.80 5.67
C ALA A 227 -9.50 -9.65 5.99
N ASP A 228 -10.70 -9.13 5.70
CA ASP A 228 -11.99 -9.82 5.79
C ASP A 228 -12.08 -11.07 4.91
N LEU A 229 -11.36 -11.10 3.78
CA LEU A 229 -11.38 -12.23 2.85
C LEU A 229 -10.40 -13.34 3.22
N ILE A 230 -9.54 -13.12 4.22
CA ILE A 230 -8.54 -14.12 4.66
C ILE A 230 -9.22 -15.43 5.06
N GLU A 231 -10.36 -15.36 5.77
CA GLU A 231 -11.16 -16.51 6.17
C GLU A 231 -11.63 -17.38 4.99
N GLN A 232 -11.82 -16.76 3.81
CA GLN A 232 -12.38 -17.42 2.63
C GLN A 232 -11.31 -18.15 1.81
N TYR A 233 -10.02 -17.88 2.05
CA TYR A 233 -8.93 -18.45 1.26
C TYR A 233 -8.46 -19.84 1.74
N GLY A 234 -9.05 -20.39 2.80
CA GLY A 234 -8.78 -21.74 3.32
C GLY A 234 -7.98 -21.75 4.63
N GLU A 235 -7.46 -22.92 5.02
CA GLU A 235 -6.50 -23.01 6.13
C GLU A 235 -5.23 -22.28 5.73
N LEU A 236 -4.97 -21.14 6.36
CA LEU A 236 -3.70 -20.46 6.22
C LEU A 236 -2.62 -21.35 6.81
N ASP A 237 -1.56 -21.58 6.04
CA ASP A 237 -0.33 -22.23 6.55
C ASP A 237 0.34 -21.42 7.69
N PHE A 238 -0.13 -20.19 7.94
CA PHE A 238 0.45 -19.20 8.85
C PHE A 238 -0.62 -18.56 9.74
N ASN A 239 -0.32 -18.41 11.04
CA ASN A 239 -1.12 -17.55 11.92
C ASN A 239 -0.92 -16.08 11.52
N LEU A 240 -1.93 -15.23 11.70
CA LEU A 240 -1.88 -13.80 11.34
C LEU A 240 -0.67 -13.08 11.98
N ASP A 241 -0.29 -13.51 13.18
CA ASP A 241 0.85 -13.06 13.99
C ASP A 241 2.19 -13.17 13.24
N PHE A 242 2.30 -14.17 12.36
CA PHE A 242 3.48 -14.40 11.52
C PHE A 242 3.70 -13.25 10.53
N PHE A 243 2.61 -12.66 10.03
CA PHE A 243 2.66 -11.57 9.07
C PHE A 243 2.85 -10.20 9.72
N THR A 244 2.53 -10.08 11.03
CA THR A 244 2.47 -8.79 11.73
C THR A 244 3.63 -8.53 12.69
N GLU A 245 4.23 -9.55 13.32
CA GLU A 245 5.22 -9.32 14.38
C GLU A 245 6.55 -10.02 14.19
N VAL A 246 6.56 -11.28 13.72
CA VAL A 246 7.78 -12.08 13.71
C VAL A 246 7.78 -12.98 12.48
N LEU A 247 8.53 -12.55 11.46
CA LEU A 247 8.93 -13.38 10.35
C LEU A 247 9.91 -14.45 10.87
N ASP A 248 9.42 -15.49 11.55
CA ASP A 248 10.23 -16.68 11.81
C ASP A 248 10.41 -17.45 10.51
N LEU A 249 11.31 -16.93 9.68
CA LEU A 249 11.50 -17.37 8.30
C LEU A 249 12.09 -18.79 8.21
N GLN A 250 12.55 -19.38 9.32
CA GLN A 250 12.92 -20.80 9.32
C GLN A 250 11.69 -21.69 9.02
N TYR A 251 10.52 -21.28 9.51
CA TYR A 251 9.26 -21.97 9.20
C TYR A 251 8.83 -21.78 7.73
N LEU A 252 9.17 -20.65 7.11
CA LEU A 252 8.97 -20.44 5.66
C LEU A 252 9.82 -21.39 4.82
N ILE A 253 11.04 -21.71 5.25
CA ILE A 253 11.90 -22.72 4.59
C ILE A 253 11.22 -24.09 4.66
N ASP A 254 10.74 -24.46 5.83
CA ASP A 254 10.07 -25.76 6.03
C ASP A 254 8.77 -25.85 5.22
N CYS A 255 7.99 -24.77 5.12
CA CYS A 255 6.79 -24.73 4.28
C CYS A 255 7.11 -24.79 2.79
N LEU A 256 8.12 -24.05 2.31
CA LEU A 256 8.60 -24.16 0.92
C LEU A 256 9.07 -25.59 0.57
N HIS A 257 9.52 -26.35 1.57
CA HIS A 257 9.87 -27.76 1.41
C HIS A 257 8.66 -28.71 1.51
N LYS A 258 7.60 -28.37 2.26
CA LYS A 258 6.38 -29.18 2.45
C LYS A 258 5.39 -29.13 1.30
N THR A 259 5.22 -28.00 0.60
CA THR A 259 4.26 -27.85 -0.54
C THR A 259 4.62 -28.73 -1.75
N THR A 260 5.71 -29.49 -1.69
CA THR A 260 6.33 -30.23 -2.79
C THR A 260 6.44 -31.75 -2.56
N ASN A 261 5.38 -32.39 -2.06
CA ASN A 261 5.31 -33.85 -1.87
C ASN A 261 5.03 -34.64 -3.18
N ASN A 262 5.46 -34.14 -4.35
CA ASN A 262 5.46 -34.90 -5.60
C ASN A 262 6.91 -35.19 -6.01
N ASN A 263 7.22 -36.48 -6.21
CA ASN A 263 8.58 -37.04 -6.28
C ASN A 263 9.53 -36.40 -7.33
N ASP A 264 9.01 -35.72 -8.35
CA ASP A 264 9.82 -35.07 -9.40
C ASP A 264 10.36 -33.68 -9.01
N GLN A 265 9.85 -33.04 -7.95
CA GLN A 265 10.24 -31.68 -7.54
C GLN A 265 11.21 -31.61 -6.34
N LEU A 266 11.43 -32.71 -5.63
CA LEU A 266 12.43 -32.81 -4.54
C LEU A 266 13.86 -32.49 -5.01
N LEU A 267 14.18 -32.84 -6.26
CA LEU A 267 15.45 -32.51 -6.92
C LEU A 267 15.59 -31.00 -7.21
N PHE A 268 14.48 -30.31 -7.46
CA PHE A 268 14.49 -28.87 -7.71
C PHE A 268 14.80 -28.11 -6.40
N ASN A 269 14.20 -28.54 -5.28
CA ASN A 269 14.36 -27.86 -4.01
C ASN A 269 15.77 -27.95 -3.40
N SER A 270 16.45 -29.11 -3.46
CA SER A 270 17.84 -29.21 -2.94
C SER A 270 18.82 -28.28 -3.67
N LYS A 271 18.52 -27.92 -4.92
CA LYS A 271 19.33 -27.01 -5.74
C LYS A 271 19.19 -25.55 -5.30
N TYR A 272 18.01 -25.14 -4.81
CA TYR A 272 17.70 -23.75 -4.46
C TYR A 272 17.66 -23.47 -2.96
N THR A 273 17.86 -24.47 -2.10
CA THR A 273 17.93 -24.28 -0.63
C THR A 273 18.85 -23.13 -0.23
N ARG A 274 20.04 -23.05 -0.83
CA ARG A 274 21.00 -21.98 -0.54
C ARG A 274 20.50 -20.59 -0.97
N LEU A 275 19.73 -20.51 -2.05
CA LEU A 275 19.13 -19.26 -2.52
C LEU A 275 17.97 -18.84 -1.61
N ASN A 276 17.08 -19.77 -1.26
CA ASN A 276 15.96 -19.51 -0.36
C ASN A 276 16.45 -19.04 1.00
N GLN A 277 17.49 -19.68 1.55
CA GLN A 277 18.14 -19.23 2.78
C GLN A 277 18.66 -17.80 2.63
N ALA A 278 19.38 -17.46 1.56
CA ALA A 278 19.92 -16.12 1.37
C ALA A 278 18.83 -15.04 1.21
N ILE A 279 17.70 -15.36 0.57
CA ILE A 279 16.54 -14.47 0.47
C ILE A 279 15.93 -14.24 1.84
N ILE A 280 15.81 -15.30 2.63
CA ILE A 280 15.25 -15.26 3.97
C ILE A 280 16.16 -14.47 4.92
N ASP A 281 17.46 -14.72 4.88
CA ASP A 281 18.46 -13.96 5.64
C ASP A 281 18.37 -12.47 5.27
N LEU A 282 18.22 -12.13 3.98
CA LEU A 282 18.02 -10.75 3.53
C LEU A 282 16.77 -10.12 4.13
N ILE A 283 15.64 -10.85 4.16
CA ILE A 283 14.38 -10.37 4.72
C ILE A 283 14.52 -10.19 6.25
N GLN A 284 15.17 -11.13 6.93
CA GLN A 284 15.40 -11.11 8.38
C GLN A 284 16.33 -9.96 8.78
N ASP A 285 17.46 -9.80 8.10
CA ASP A 285 18.44 -8.74 8.33
C ASP A 285 17.88 -7.35 8.02
N ARG A 286 16.91 -7.29 7.09
CA ARG A 286 16.19 -6.08 6.72
C ARG A 286 14.80 -6.09 7.35
N SER A 287 14.69 -6.29 8.69
CA SER A 287 13.46 -6.31 9.53
C SER A 287 12.54 -5.07 9.42
N ILE A 288 12.32 -4.58 8.21
CA ILE A 288 11.80 -3.27 7.80
C ILE A 288 10.38 -3.44 7.24
N VAL A 289 10.01 -4.65 6.81
CA VAL A 289 8.69 -4.92 6.23
C VAL A 289 7.77 -5.56 7.27
N GLN A 290 7.17 -4.69 8.08
CA GLN A 290 5.99 -5.04 8.86
C GLN A 290 4.74 -4.75 8.03
N PHE A 291 3.73 -5.60 8.14
CA PHE A 291 2.41 -5.38 7.55
C PHE A 291 1.36 -5.10 8.62
N LEU A 292 0.52 -4.10 8.35
CA LEU A 292 -0.71 -3.86 9.11
C LEU A 292 -1.88 -4.53 8.39
N LEU A 293 -2.76 -5.19 9.13
CA LEU A 293 -4.01 -5.71 8.58
C LEU A 293 -5.01 -4.57 8.37
N LEU A 294 -5.68 -4.57 7.23
CA LEU A 294 -6.74 -3.63 6.90
C LEU A 294 -7.97 -4.37 6.38
N ASP A 295 -9.04 -4.27 7.16
CA ASP A 295 -10.40 -4.46 6.70
C ASP A 295 -11.01 -3.06 6.58
N ILE A 296 -11.54 -2.74 5.40
CA ILE A 296 -12.09 -1.42 5.11
C ILE A 296 -13.42 -1.16 5.84
N GLN A 297 -14.09 -2.21 6.31
CA GLN A 297 -15.33 -2.11 7.08
C GLN A 297 -15.05 -1.84 8.56
N ASP A 298 -13.85 -2.17 9.04
CA ASP A 298 -13.46 -1.97 10.45
C ASP A 298 -12.79 -0.60 10.65
N LEU A 299 -13.54 0.32 11.27
CA LEU A 299 -13.04 1.67 11.56
C LEU A 299 -11.79 1.67 12.45
N SER A 300 -11.61 0.65 13.31
CA SER A 300 -10.43 0.55 14.17
C SER A 300 -9.16 0.28 13.35
N HIS A 301 -9.27 -0.53 12.27
CA HIS A 301 -8.17 -0.78 11.35
C HIS A 301 -7.79 0.50 10.58
N ILE A 302 -8.78 1.25 10.08
CA ILE A 302 -8.54 2.53 9.41
C ILE A 302 -7.88 3.53 10.37
N GLU A 303 -8.36 3.63 11.61
CA GLU A 303 -7.78 4.50 12.62
C GLU A 303 -6.31 4.14 12.91
N ARG A 304 -6.01 2.85 13.09
CA ARG A 304 -4.66 2.34 13.29
C ARG A 304 -3.75 2.73 12.12
N VAL A 305 -4.17 2.48 10.89
CA VAL A 305 -3.42 2.87 9.69
C VAL A 305 -3.16 4.38 9.67
N MET A 306 -4.18 5.20 9.93
CA MET A 306 -4.06 6.65 9.98
C MET A 306 -3.00 7.11 11.01
N ARG A 307 -2.99 6.53 12.22
CA ARG A 307 -2.00 6.85 13.26
C ARG A 307 -0.57 6.49 12.82
N TYR A 308 -0.38 5.33 12.19
CA TYR A 308 0.94 4.92 11.67
C TYR A 308 1.42 5.85 10.56
N VAL A 309 0.54 6.22 9.62
CA VAL A 309 0.87 7.13 8.52
C VAL A 309 1.22 8.53 9.05
N ASP A 310 0.42 9.07 9.96
CA ASP A 310 0.64 10.38 10.57
C ASP A 310 1.94 10.43 11.39
N ARG A 311 2.29 9.33 12.06
CA ARG A 311 3.57 9.21 12.75
C ARG A 311 4.74 9.18 11.76
N ALA A 312 4.60 8.44 10.66
CA ALA A 312 5.64 8.26 9.66
C ALA A 312 5.89 9.52 8.83
N ASN A 313 4.86 10.29 8.48
CA ASN A 313 5.02 11.56 7.76
C ASN A 313 5.33 12.74 8.71
N GLY A 314 5.17 12.54 10.01
CA GLY A 314 5.43 13.54 11.05
C GLY A 314 4.28 14.51 11.30
N TYR A 315 3.09 14.25 10.75
CA TYR A 315 1.87 15.04 10.99
C TYR A 315 1.57 15.17 12.49
N VAL A 316 1.80 14.10 13.27
CA VAL A 316 1.63 14.09 14.74
C VAL A 316 2.51 15.14 15.45
N PHE A 317 3.67 15.47 14.89
CA PHE A 317 4.63 16.42 15.47
C PHE A 317 4.47 17.84 14.93
N GLY A 318 3.50 18.08 14.06
CA GLY A 318 3.23 19.40 13.50
C GLY A 318 2.87 20.41 14.60
N THR A 319 3.62 21.52 14.68
CA THR A 319 3.54 22.53 15.75
C THR A 319 2.20 23.26 15.88
N ASN A 320 1.25 23.01 14.97
CA ASN A 320 0.07 23.84 14.79
C ASN A 320 -1.26 23.10 15.07
N GLU A 321 -1.21 21.85 15.54
CA GLU A 321 -2.35 21.19 16.15
C GLU A 321 -2.20 21.27 17.66
N GLN A 322 -3.29 21.62 18.36
CA GLN A 322 -3.36 21.64 19.81
C GLN A 322 -3.26 20.20 20.35
N HIS A 323 -2.05 19.65 20.38
CA HIS A 323 -1.83 18.32 20.93
C HIS A 323 -1.47 18.42 22.40
N ASN A 324 -2.27 17.74 23.21
CA ASN A 324 -2.04 17.53 24.62
C ASN A 324 -0.70 16.79 24.78
N LEU A 325 0.18 17.19 25.72
CA LEU A 325 1.52 16.60 25.91
C LEU A 325 1.49 15.05 25.99
N GLN A 326 0.37 14.50 26.45
CA GLN A 326 0.07 13.08 26.54
C GLN A 326 -0.01 12.36 25.18
N SER A 327 -0.55 12.97 24.12
CA SER A 327 -0.63 12.35 22.79
C SER A 327 0.73 12.31 22.08
N LEU A 328 1.54 13.35 22.28
CA LEU A 328 2.95 13.38 21.83
C LEU A 328 3.80 12.34 22.56
N LEU A 329 3.63 12.21 23.89
CA LEU A 329 4.32 11.18 24.69
C LEU A 329 3.90 9.75 24.30
N HIS A 330 2.61 9.51 24.04
CA HIS A 330 2.10 8.21 23.59
C HIS A 330 2.60 7.84 22.19
N SER A 331 2.74 8.83 21.30
CA SER A 331 3.26 8.63 19.95
C SER A 331 4.79 8.42 19.92
N ALA A 332 5.51 9.01 20.87
CA ALA A 332 6.96 8.90 21.00
C ALA A 332 7.41 7.60 21.69
N SER A 333 6.60 7.06 22.62
CA SER A 333 6.99 5.89 23.42
C SER A 333 7.02 4.58 22.62
N GLY A 334 6.39 4.51 21.44
CA GLY A 334 6.36 3.29 20.62
C GLY A 334 5.63 2.10 21.27
N VAL A 335 5.00 2.32 22.43
CA VAL A 335 4.22 1.32 23.14
C VAL A 335 2.79 1.39 22.61
N GLU A 336 2.54 0.73 21.49
CA GLU A 336 1.21 0.18 21.28
C GLU A 336 1.13 -1.16 22.02
N LEU A 337 0.01 -1.39 22.71
CA LEU A 337 -0.39 -2.67 23.28
C LEU A 337 -0.61 -3.68 22.13
N ALA A 338 0.48 -4.17 21.55
CA ALA A 338 0.47 -5.12 20.45
C ALA A 338 0.03 -6.56 20.85
N PRO A 339 0.29 -7.09 22.07
CA PRO A 339 -0.03 -8.49 22.35
C PRO A 339 -1.53 -8.81 22.46
N ASP A 340 -2.32 -7.96 23.12
CA ASP A 340 -3.73 -8.27 23.43
C ASP A 340 -4.63 -8.18 22.19
N TRP A 341 -4.34 -7.25 21.27
CA TRP A 341 -5.18 -7.00 20.10
C TRP A 341 -5.07 -8.08 19.02
N ILE A 342 -3.87 -8.63 18.84
CA ILE A 342 -3.61 -9.68 17.85
C ILE A 342 -4.33 -10.97 18.26
N GLY A 343 -4.30 -11.31 19.54
CA GLY A 343 -5.11 -12.40 20.09
C GLY A 343 -6.61 -12.17 19.88
N MET A 344 -7.11 -10.94 20.05
CA MET A 344 -8.51 -10.59 19.78
C MET A 344 -8.87 -10.67 18.28
N ILE A 345 -7.97 -10.28 17.37
CA ILE A 345 -8.16 -10.45 15.92
C ILE A 345 -8.14 -11.94 15.57
N GLN A 346 -7.18 -12.69 16.07
CA GLN A 346 -7.10 -14.13 15.83
C GLN A 346 -8.36 -14.83 16.31
N GLU A 347 -8.87 -14.49 17.49
CA GLU A 347 -10.15 -15.00 17.99
C GLU A 347 -11.30 -14.54 17.07
N LYS A 348 -11.39 -13.27 16.70
CA LYS A 348 -12.45 -12.75 15.82
C LYS A 348 -12.50 -13.41 14.44
N TYR A 349 -11.33 -13.70 13.84
CA TYR A 349 -11.24 -14.19 12.46
C TYR A 349 -10.89 -15.68 12.33
N MET A 350 -10.49 -16.38 13.40
CA MET A 350 -10.21 -17.83 13.39
C MET A 350 -11.18 -18.68 14.22
N SER A 351 -11.99 -18.09 15.12
CA SER A 351 -12.88 -18.87 16.03
C SER A 351 -14.19 -19.37 15.41
N LYS A 352 -14.61 -18.86 14.24
CA LYS A 352 -15.88 -19.27 13.59
C LYS A 352 -15.96 -20.74 13.17
N LYS A 353 -14.88 -21.51 13.32
CA LYS A 353 -14.81 -22.90 12.89
C LYS A 353 -15.20 -23.93 13.96
N ASN A 354 -15.42 -23.51 15.22
CA ASN A 354 -15.69 -24.47 16.32
C ASN A 354 -17.16 -24.56 16.75
N ASP A 355 -18.06 -23.72 16.22
CA ASP A 355 -19.49 -23.74 16.61
C ASP A 355 -20.39 -24.51 15.63
N ASP A 356 -19.89 -24.95 14.46
CA ASP A 356 -20.70 -25.60 13.42
C ASP A 356 -20.54 -27.13 13.31
N ASP A 357 -19.67 -27.77 14.11
CA ASP A 357 -19.39 -29.22 14.02
C ASP A 357 -19.86 -30.08 15.21
N ASP A 358 -20.59 -29.50 16.20
CA ASP A 358 -20.98 -30.24 17.43
C ASP A 358 -22.47 -30.62 17.54
N ASP A 359 -23.27 -30.47 16.48
CA ASP A 359 -24.73 -30.76 16.51
C ASP A 359 -25.15 -31.93 15.61
N ASN A 360 -24.41 -33.04 15.62
CA ASN A 360 -24.90 -34.29 15.03
C ASN A 360 -24.32 -35.57 15.66
N HIS A 361 -24.52 -35.77 16.97
CA HIS A 361 -24.65 -37.13 17.50
C HIS A 361 -25.60 -37.22 18.70
N ASN A 362 -26.58 -38.12 18.53
CA ASN A 362 -27.52 -38.69 19.51
C ASN A 362 -28.77 -37.88 19.85
N THR A 363 -29.89 -38.30 19.25
CA THR A 363 -30.95 -39.01 20.00
C THR A 363 -31.96 -39.60 19.01
N ASP A 364 -31.93 -40.90 18.80
CA ASP A 364 -33.13 -41.65 18.40
C ASP A 364 -33.24 -42.89 19.28
N SER A 365 -34.13 -42.75 20.25
CA SER A 365 -34.66 -43.80 21.11
C SER A 365 -35.55 -44.74 20.30
N ASN A 366 -35.27 -46.04 20.30
CA ASN A 366 -36.30 -47.05 20.10
C ASN A 366 -36.05 -48.23 21.05
N VAL A 367 -36.87 -48.24 22.09
CA VAL A 367 -37.10 -49.36 23.01
C VAL A 367 -38.12 -50.28 22.35
N GLN A 368 -37.77 -51.54 22.13
CA GLN A 368 -38.73 -52.63 21.99
C GLN A 368 -38.35 -53.74 22.96
N ASN A 369 -39.36 -54.10 23.76
CA ASN A 369 -39.38 -55.14 24.78
C ASN A 369 -39.07 -56.52 24.19
N ASP A 370 -38.53 -57.42 25.01
CA ASP A 370 -39.03 -58.79 25.16
C ASP A 370 -38.45 -59.44 26.43
N ASP A 371 -39.38 -59.79 27.33
CA ASP A 371 -39.48 -60.95 28.23
C ASP A 371 -38.33 -61.44 29.16
N GLU A 372 -38.66 -61.41 30.46
CA GLU A 372 -38.16 -62.14 31.65
C GLU A 372 -38.10 -63.69 31.49
N PRO A 373 -37.70 -64.51 32.51
CA PRO A 373 -36.77 -64.34 33.65
C PRO A 373 -35.86 -65.60 33.91
N HIS A 374 -34.91 -65.53 34.85
CA HIS A 374 -34.44 -66.61 35.77
C HIS A 374 -33.12 -66.15 36.47
N ILE A 375 -33.12 -65.77 37.76
CA ILE A 375 -32.93 -66.60 38.98
C ILE A 375 -31.53 -67.25 39.12
N ASP A 376 -30.84 -66.79 40.18
CA ASP A 376 -29.93 -67.48 41.13
C ASP A 376 -28.39 -67.40 41.09
N LEU A 377 -27.90 -66.90 42.24
CA LEU A 377 -26.81 -67.31 43.13
C LEU A 377 -25.31 -67.14 42.76
N PHE A 378 -24.66 -66.33 43.62
CA PHE A 378 -23.31 -66.43 44.19
C PHE A 378 -22.31 -67.46 43.61
N ALA A 379 -21.15 -66.93 43.20
CA ALA A 379 -19.82 -67.40 43.60
C ALA A 379 -18.83 -66.23 43.60
#